data_AF-W1UJL0-F1
#
_entry.id   AF-W1UJL0-F1
#
_cell.length_a   1.000
_cell.length_b   1.000
_cell.length_c   1.000
_cell.angle_alpha   90.00
_cell.angle_beta   90.00
_cell.angle_gamma   90.00
#
_symmetry.space_group_name_H-M   'P 1'
#
loop_
_entity.id
_entity.type
_entity.pdbx_description
1 polymer ?
#
loop_
_entity_poly.entity_id
_entity_poly.type
_entity_poly.pdbx_seq_one_letter_code
_entity_poly.pdbx_strand_id
1 'polypeptide(L)'
;MEELENKVNEETSNNTEVSEQETIVKQESENANSVAPVPSQLGFVDKVKHIIETRRKETLGVMIALGLAIIAFVGYNFYQGQPKSLAKEVRVEFSGYSESGTLTYNEEVIAAMVKELSYKKSGFNKEQAQALAQNDPVALSALASNPQLASKASLAKAMISSVRYEFDKKSELKNGDEVTFTVTTTSQNSPVKAEKKSFKVETLKEYEKVSKEDLLKLTPVSFEGFNGYGRVSIPETKDEEDIFTIDGDSNPKDLKNGDSIKLVVRDYYLNKLKKEGKVPAEKSFEVPVSGLKEVSEIKELKDILKKIDDYSKSENKNSSSSSYTLEPQVTFLGVFSSSDSAYENIISLSILYKVTETKSDGSKDTHYKDYSYAAGVKKDGSVDMDKLEKGQFKTTTDLEELKSYFSGSNFKEYKQ
;
A
#
# COMPACT_ATOMS: atom_id res chain seq x y z
N MET A 1 -42.42 -40.92 26.87
CA MET A 1 -42.08 -40.78 25.45
C MET A 1 -40.70 -40.16 25.42
N GLU A 2 -39.69 -41.02 25.56
CA GLU A 2 -38.77 -41.42 24.46
C GLU A 2 -37.80 -40.26 24.20
N GLU A 3 -36.62 -40.19 24.82
CA GLU A 3 -35.43 -41.08 24.82
C GLU A 3 -34.66 -41.07 23.49
N LEU A 4 -33.32 -40.93 23.63
CA LEU A 4 -32.19 -40.97 22.69
C LEU A 4 -31.42 -39.64 22.63
N GLU A 5 -30.43 -39.40 23.49
CA GLU A 5 -29.06 -39.99 23.52
C GLU A 5 -28.33 -39.91 22.17
N ASN A 6 -27.23 -39.14 22.12
CA ASN A 6 -25.93 -39.77 21.97
C ASN A 6 -24.76 -38.90 22.40
N LYS A 7 -23.86 -39.57 23.12
CA LYS A 7 -22.65 -39.10 23.79
C LYS A 7 -21.51 -38.85 22.83
N VAL A 8 -20.72 -37.85 23.19
CA VAL A 8 -19.35 -37.60 22.72
C VAL A 8 -18.42 -38.65 23.34
N ASN A 9 -17.62 -39.32 22.51
CA ASN A 9 -16.51 -40.17 22.93
C ASN A 9 -15.23 -39.34 23.01
N GLU A 10 -14.60 -39.33 24.18
CA GLU A 10 -13.17 -39.12 24.38
C GLU A 10 -12.40 -40.35 23.88
N GLU A 11 -11.25 -40.15 23.23
CA GLU A 11 -10.11 -41.07 23.37
C GLU A 11 -8.80 -40.39 22.90
N THR A 12 -8.08 -39.90 23.91
CA THR A 12 -6.66 -40.12 24.22
C THR A 12 -5.60 -40.25 23.11
N SER A 13 -4.72 -39.24 23.08
CA SER A 13 -3.36 -39.28 22.52
C SER A 13 -2.50 -40.38 23.15
N ASN A 14 -1.78 -41.13 22.31
CA ASN A 14 -0.59 -41.89 22.71
C ASN A 14 0.63 -41.39 21.94
N ASN A 15 1.58 -40.82 22.69
CA ASN A 15 2.97 -40.58 22.31
C ASN A 15 3.73 -41.90 22.27
N THR A 16 4.62 -42.08 21.29
CA THR A 16 5.80 -42.96 21.43
C THR A 16 6.95 -42.39 20.60
N GLU A 17 7.89 -41.76 21.30
CA GLU A 17 9.31 -41.63 20.93
C GLU A 17 9.96 -43.02 20.87
N VAL A 18 10.82 -43.28 19.87
CA VAL A 18 12.11 -44.02 19.97
C VAL A 18 12.88 -43.71 18.67
N SER A 19 13.87 -42.81 18.67
CA SER A 19 15.32 -43.04 18.83
C SER A 19 15.96 -43.88 17.71
N GLU A 20 16.65 -43.19 16.80
CA GLU A 20 17.59 -43.76 15.84
C GLU A 20 18.87 -44.22 16.54
N GLN A 21 19.32 -45.44 16.26
CA GLN A 21 20.66 -45.93 16.58
C GLN A 21 21.38 -46.31 15.30
N GLU A 22 22.59 -45.79 15.17
CA GLU A 22 23.59 -46.06 14.15
C GLU A 22 23.95 -47.55 14.07
N THR A 23 24.32 -48.02 12.88
CA THR A 23 25.30 -49.10 12.77
C THR A 23 26.10 -48.97 11.47
N ILE A 24 27.37 -48.62 11.64
CA ILE A 24 28.44 -48.68 10.65
C ILE A 24 29.03 -50.10 10.68
N VAL A 25 29.12 -50.82 9.55
CA VAL A 25 30.16 -51.84 9.33
C VAL A 25 30.56 -51.97 7.84
N LYS A 26 31.81 -51.55 7.59
CA LYS A 26 32.89 -52.05 6.69
C LYS A 26 32.71 -52.24 5.17
N GLN A 27 33.56 -51.49 4.47
CA GLN A 27 34.23 -51.83 3.21
C GLN A 27 35.42 -52.78 3.43
N GLU A 28 35.66 -53.69 2.48
CA GLU A 28 36.97 -54.01 1.86
C GLU A 28 36.69 -54.83 0.56
N SER A 29 36.99 -54.27 -0.63
CA SER A 29 38.09 -54.63 -1.57
C SER A 29 37.82 -55.93 -2.36
N GLU A 30 38.04 -56.11 -3.67
CA GLU A 30 38.93 -55.53 -4.68
C GLU A 30 38.32 -55.62 -6.11
N ASN A 31 38.62 -54.60 -6.92
CA ASN A 31 39.05 -54.61 -8.33
C ASN A 31 38.52 -55.66 -9.35
N ALA A 32 37.74 -55.23 -10.34
CA ALA A 32 37.91 -55.61 -11.77
C ALA A 32 36.93 -54.87 -12.71
N ASN A 33 37.50 -54.24 -13.73
CA ASN A 33 36.92 -53.85 -15.04
C ASN A 33 35.57 -53.10 -15.09
N SER A 34 35.71 -51.80 -15.34
CA SER A 34 34.72 -50.95 -16.01
C SER A 34 34.31 -51.56 -17.36
N VAL A 35 33.09 -52.05 -17.45
CA VAL A 35 32.28 -52.05 -18.66
C VAL A 35 30.98 -51.36 -18.29
N ALA A 36 30.79 -50.13 -18.75
CA ALA A 36 29.56 -49.39 -18.56
C ALA A 36 28.38 -50.18 -19.14
N PRO A 37 27.28 -50.41 -18.38
CA PRO A 37 26.06 -50.87 -18.99
C PRO A 37 25.54 -49.75 -19.89
N VAL A 38 25.30 -50.08 -21.15
CA VAL A 38 24.60 -49.22 -22.12
C VAL A 38 23.35 -48.66 -21.42
N PRO A 39 23.17 -47.33 -21.30
CA PRO A 39 21.92 -46.80 -20.77
C PRO A 39 20.84 -47.13 -21.79
N SER A 40 19.98 -48.09 -21.45
CA SER A 40 18.72 -48.34 -22.12
C SER A 40 17.98 -47.01 -22.27
N GLN A 41 17.71 -46.62 -23.52
CA GLN A 41 16.94 -45.42 -23.82
C GLN A 41 15.61 -45.48 -23.07
N LEU A 42 15.42 -44.62 -22.06
CA LEU A 42 14.12 -44.45 -21.42
C LEU A 42 13.12 -44.01 -22.49
N GLY A 43 12.03 -44.76 -22.59
CA GLY A 43 10.92 -44.43 -23.46
C GLY A 43 10.36 -43.05 -23.11
N PHE A 44 9.81 -42.39 -24.13
CA PHE A 44 9.21 -41.05 -24.05
C PHE A 44 8.26 -40.88 -22.85
N VAL A 45 7.53 -41.93 -22.50
CA VAL A 45 6.56 -41.97 -21.40
C VAL A 45 7.22 -41.79 -20.02
N ASP A 46 8.40 -42.36 -19.81
CA ASP A 46 9.10 -42.30 -18.52
C ASP A 46 9.81 -40.96 -18.30
N LYS A 47 10.28 -40.33 -19.38
CA LYS A 47 10.78 -38.94 -19.34
C LYS A 47 9.66 -37.95 -19.01
N VAL A 48 8.46 -38.17 -19.52
CA VAL A 48 7.28 -37.35 -19.23
C VAL A 48 6.88 -37.50 -17.75
N LYS A 49 6.86 -38.72 -17.22
CA LYS A 49 6.59 -38.96 -15.78
C LYS A 49 7.61 -38.28 -14.86
N HIS A 50 8.91 -38.42 -15.15
CA HIS A 50 9.97 -37.84 -14.33
C HIS A 50 9.94 -36.30 -14.30
N ILE A 51 9.54 -35.66 -15.40
CA ILE A 51 9.37 -34.20 -15.46
C ILE A 51 8.13 -33.75 -14.67
N ILE A 52 7.04 -34.52 -14.71
CA ILE A 52 5.79 -34.24 -13.97
C ILE A 52 6.02 -34.34 -12.45
N GLU A 53 6.78 -35.34 -11.99
CA GLU A 53 7.04 -35.54 -10.56
C GLU A 53 8.04 -34.51 -9.99
N THR A 54 9.04 -34.11 -10.78
CA THR A 54 10.09 -33.18 -10.30
C THR A 54 9.64 -31.70 -10.31
N ARG A 55 8.63 -31.33 -11.10
CA ARG A 55 8.23 -29.91 -11.35
C ARG A 55 6.88 -29.50 -10.78
N ARG A 56 6.31 -30.25 -9.83
CA ARG A 56 5.02 -29.94 -9.18
C ARG A 56 4.96 -28.57 -8.44
N LYS A 57 6.05 -27.80 -8.43
CA LYS A 57 6.14 -26.44 -7.85
C LYS A 57 6.24 -25.31 -8.89
N GLU A 58 6.34 -25.58 -10.18
CA GLU A 58 6.47 -24.55 -11.23
C GLU A 58 5.45 -24.79 -12.35
N THR A 59 4.31 -24.11 -12.26
CA THR A 59 3.16 -24.14 -13.18
C THR A 59 3.51 -23.91 -14.66
N LEU A 60 4.68 -23.32 -14.95
CA LEU A 60 5.15 -23.04 -16.31
C LEU A 60 5.48 -24.32 -17.13
N GLY A 61 5.88 -25.41 -16.46
CA GLY A 61 6.32 -26.65 -17.14
C GLY A 61 5.19 -27.47 -17.76
N VAL A 62 3.96 -27.36 -17.24
CA VAL A 62 2.80 -28.14 -17.72
C VAL A 62 2.26 -27.58 -19.05
N MET A 63 2.35 -26.26 -19.25
CA MET A 63 1.85 -25.57 -20.46
C MET A 63 2.66 -25.90 -21.72
N ILE A 64 3.99 -26.03 -21.60
CA ILE A 64 4.89 -26.35 -22.72
C ILE A 64 4.64 -27.79 -23.21
N ALA A 65 4.46 -28.73 -22.29
CA ALA A 65 4.24 -30.15 -22.63
C ALA A 65 2.89 -30.39 -23.34
N LEU A 66 1.81 -29.72 -22.92
CA LEU A 66 0.50 -29.77 -23.58
C LEU A 66 0.49 -29.07 -24.94
N GLY A 67 1.25 -27.97 -25.08
CA GLY A 67 1.43 -27.26 -26.36
C GLY A 67 2.14 -28.09 -27.43
N LEU A 68 3.19 -28.82 -27.05
CA LEU A 68 3.95 -29.68 -27.96
C LEU A 68 3.15 -30.91 -28.45
N ALA A 69 2.28 -31.49 -27.60
CA ALA A 69 1.43 -32.61 -27.99
C ALA A 69 0.43 -32.26 -29.11
N ILE A 70 0.06 -30.98 -29.26
CA ILE A 70 -0.93 -30.51 -30.24
C ILE A 70 -0.31 -30.18 -31.60
N ILE A 71 0.98 -29.82 -31.66
CA ILE A 71 1.71 -29.73 -32.95
C ILE A 71 1.62 -31.08 -33.70
N ALA A 72 1.57 -32.19 -32.96
CA ALA A 72 1.33 -33.51 -33.54
C ALA A 72 -0.12 -33.73 -34.01
N PHE A 73 -1.13 -33.14 -33.35
CA PHE A 73 -2.55 -33.36 -33.65
C PHE A 73 -3.10 -32.47 -34.78
N VAL A 74 -2.64 -31.21 -34.93
CA VAL A 74 -3.05 -30.29 -36.02
C VAL A 74 -2.52 -30.74 -37.40
N GLY A 75 -1.66 -31.77 -37.42
CA GLY A 75 -1.21 -32.47 -38.62
C GLY A 75 -2.28 -33.34 -39.31
N TYR A 76 -3.48 -33.47 -38.75
CA TYR A 76 -4.55 -34.27 -39.36
C TYR A 76 -5.48 -33.40 -40.22
N ASN A 77 -5.17 -33.35 -41.51
CA ASN A 77 -6.05 -33.07 -42.65
C ASN A 77 -7.17 -32.02 -42.50
N PHE A 78 -7.05 -30.87 -43.20
CA PHE A 78 -8.03 -30.41 -44.23
C PHE A 78 -7.69 -28.99 -44.76
N TYR A 79 -7.92 -28.80 -46.07
CA TYR A 79 -7.78 -27.62 -46.95
C TYR A 79 -6.40 -26.94 -47.07
N GLN A 80 -5.67 -27.30 -48.14
CA GLN A 80 -4.54 -26.52 -48.65
C GLN A 80 -5.08 -25.27 -49.36
N GLY A 81 -4.82 -24.07 -48.80
CA GLY A 81 -5.00 -22.80 -49.53
C GLY A 81 -5.61 -21.65 -48.73
N GLN A 82 -6.39 -21.90 -47.68
CA GLN A 82 -7.06 -20.84 -46.91
C GLN A 82 -6.24 -20.41 -45.67
N PRO A 83 -6.28 -19.11 -45.30
CA PRO A 83 -5.64 -18.65 -44.06
C PRO A 83 -6.23 -19.36 -42.83
N LYS A 84 -5.36 -19.88 -41.94
CA LYS A 84 -5.80 -20.64 -40.76
C LYS A 84 -6.13 -19.72 -39.57
N SER A 85 -7.10 -20.15 -38.77
CA SER A 85 -7.45 -19.48 -37.51
C SER A 85 -6.42 -19.80 -36.43
N LEU A 86 -5.88 -18.78 -35.77
CA LEU A 86 -5.04 -18.92 -34.57
C LEU A 86 -5.90 -18.89 -33.30
N ALA A 87 -7.05 -18.21 -33.33
CA ALA A 87 -7.90 -18.00 -32.16
C ALA A 87 -8.33 -19.30 -31.47
N LYS A 88 -8.55 -20.37 -32.23
CA LYS A 88 -8.92 -21.70 -31.69
C LYS A 88 -7.80 -22.33 -30.85
N GLU A 89 -6.56 -21.95 -31.12
CA GLU A 89 -5.36 -22.55 -30.53
C GLU A 89 -4.82 -21.76 -29.34
N VAL A 90 -5.34 -20.54 -29.13
CA VAL A 90 -5.01 -19.70 -27.97
C VAL A 90 -5.63 -20.29 -26.72
N ARG A 91 -4.75 -20.60 -25.75
CA ARG A 91 -5.08 -21.05 -24.40
C ARG A 91 -4.57 -20.00 -23.41
N VAL A 92 -5.48 -19.48 -22.59
CA VAL A 92 -5.19 -18.45 -21.59
C VAL A 92 -5.18 -19.07 -20.20
N GLU A 93 -4.35 -18.52 -19.32
CA GLU A 93 -4.35 -18.80 -17.90
C GLU A 93 -4.43 -17.47 -17.16
N PHE A 94 -5.35 -17.42 -16.19
CA PHE A 94 -5.52 -16.26 -15.31
C PHE A 94 -4.92 -16.59 -13.96
N SER A 95 -4.09 -15.69 -13.43
CA SER A 95 -3.42 -15.89 -12.15
C SER A 95 -3.40 -14.61 -11.32
N GLY A 96 -3.17 -14.75 -10.01
CA GLY A 96 -3.16 -13.64 -9.06
C GLY A 96 -4.52 -13.39 -8.41
N TYR A 97 -4.76 -12.13 -8.02
CA TYR A 97 -5.97 -11.70 -7.34
C TYR A 97 -6.84 -10.83 -8.25
N SER A 98 -8.14 -10.80 -8.01
CA SER A 98 -9.07 -9.89 -8.68
C SER A 98 -8.60 -8.44 -8.50
N GLU A 99 -8.66 -7.62 -9.55
CA GLU A 99 -8.11 -6.25 -9.65
C GLU A 99 -6.58 -6.15 -9.81
N SER A 100 -5.83 -7.25 -9.63
CA SER A 100 -4.38 -7.32 -9.89
C SER A 100 -3.99 -8.53 -10.76
N GLY A 101 -5.00 -9.19 -11.35
CA GLY A 101 -4.82 -10.45 -12.06
C GLY A 101 -4.03 -10.28 -13.34
N THR A 102 -3.35 -11.35 -13.74
CA THR A 102 -2.55 -11.39 -14.95
C THR A 102 -3.03 -12.49 -15.88
N LEU A 103 -2.93 -12.23 -17.19
CA LEU A 103 -3.12 -13.20 -18.25
C LEU A 103 -1.77 -13.64 -18.78
N THR A 104 -1.57 -14.95 -18.83
CA THR A 104 -0.55 -15.59 -19.64
C THR A 104 -1.22 -16.46 -20.70
N TYR A 105 -0.50 -16.77 -21.77
CA TYR A 105 -1.02 -17.63 -22.84
C TYR A 105 0.13 -18.41 -23.49
N ASN A 106 -0.22 -19.39 -24.32
CA ASN A 106 0.72 -20.24 -25.05
C ASN A 106 1.43 -19.50 -26.23
N GLU A 107 2.06 -18.37 -25.95
CA GLU A 107 2.67 -17.47 -26.93
C GLU A 107 3.68 -18.17 -27.86
N GLU A 108 4.58 -18.97 -27.30
CA GLU A 108 5.59 -19.70 -28.09
C GLU A 108 4.96 -20.68 -29.08
N VAL A 109 3.86 -21.33 -28.70
CA VAL A 109 3.12 -22.25 -29.56
C VAL A 109 2.45 -21.49 -30.70
N ILE A 110 1.83 -20.34 -30.41
CA ILE A 110 1.23 -19.47 -31.42
C ILE A 110 2.29 -18.95 -32.40
N ALA A 111 3.45 -18.51 -31.88
CA ALA A 111 4.58 -18.06 -32.70
C ALA A 111 5.09 -19.17 -33.62
N ALA A 112 5.28 -20.38 -33.10
CA ALA A 112 5.71 -21.54 -33.88
C ALA A 112 4.67 -21.91 -34.95
N MET A 113 3.38 -21.84 -34.63
CA MET A 113 2.30 -22.10 -35.58
C MET A 113 2.29 -21.10 -36.74
N VAL A 114 2.47 -19.80 -36.45
CA VAL A 114 2.60 -18.76 -37.50
C VAL A 114 3.79 -19.05 -38.40
N LYS A 115 4.95 -19.42 -37.84
CA LYS A 115 6.13 -19.80 -38.62
C LYS A 115 5.87 -21.02 -39.50
N GLU A 116 5.36 -22.11 -38.93
CA GLU A 116 5.10 -23.36 -39.66
C GLU A 116 4.13 -23.14 -40.82
N LEU A 117 3.04 -22.39 -40.58
CA LEU A 117 2.07 -22.06 -41.63
C LEU A 117 2.67 -21.19 -42.74
N SER A 118 3.55 -20.25 -42.38
CA SER A 118 4.26 -19.39 -43.33
C SER A 118 5.23 -20.19 -44.21
N TYR A 119 6.02 -21.10 -43.62
CA TYR A 119 6.94 -21.97 -44.36
C TYR A 119 6.18 -22.95 -45.26
N LYS A 120 5.08 -23.56 -44.78
CA LYS A 120 4.24 -24.40 -45.65
C LYS A 120 3.67 -23.61 -46.82
N LYS A 121 3.15 -22.41 -46.57
CA LYS A 121 2.58 -21.55 -47.61
C LYS A 121 3.63 -21.05 -48.61
N SER A 122 4.90 -20.94 -48.23
CA SER A 122 6.00 -20.61 -49.14
C SER A 122 6.56 -21.80 -49.93
N GLY A 123 6.03 -23.01 -49.71
CA GLY A 123 6.34 -24.20 -50.49
C GLY A 123 7.41 -25.11 -49.88
N PHE A 124 7.63 -25.04 -48.56
CA PHE A 124 8.34 -26.10 -47.82
C PHE A 124 7.39 -27.28 -47.55
N ASN A 125 7.95 -28.49 -47.49
CA ASN A 125 7.19 -29.65 -47.03
C ASN A 125 6.94 -29.57 -45.51
N LYS A 126 6.14 -30.52 -44.98
CA LYS A 126 5.70 -30.48 -43.58
C LYS A 126 6.89 -30.57 -42.62
N GLU A 127 7.80 -31.49 -42.85
CA GLU A 127 8.94 -31.79 -41.99
C GLU A 127 9.92 -30.61 -41.97
N GLN A 128 10.21 -30.04 -43.13
CA GLN A 128 11.04 -28.84 -43.27
C GLN A 128 10.41 -27.63 -42.58
N ALA A 129 9.11 -27.40 -42.78
CA ALA A 129 8.41 -26.27 -42.17
C ALA A 129 8.38 -26.39 -40.64
N GLN A 130 8.21 -27.60 -40.11
CA GLN A 130 8.26 -27.86 -38.67
C GLN A 130 9.66 -27.64 -38.09
N ALA A 131 10.69 -28.20 -38.73
CA ALA A 131 12.08 -28.02 -38.31
C ALA A 131 12.48 -26.52 -38.31
N LEU A 132 12.11 -25.79 -39.36
CA LEU A 132 12.36 -24.34 -39.46
C LEU A 132 11.57 -23.53 -38.44
N ALA A 133 10.31 -23.87 -38.17
CA ALA A 133 9.51 -23.19 -37.14
C ALA A 133 10.10 -23.33 -35.74
N GLN A 134 10.77 -24.46 -35.47
CA GLN A 134 11.48 -24.75 -34.22
C GLN A 134 12.94 -24.24 -34.21
N ASN A 135 13.36 -23.52 -35.25
CA ASN A 135 14.73 -23.03 -35.43
C ASN A 135 15.80 -24.15 -35.40
N ASP A 136 15.49 -25.30 -35.99
CA ASP A 136 16.44 -26.43 -36.08
C ASP A 136 17.73 -25.99 -36.82
N PRO A 137 18.93 -26.21 -36.23
CA PRO A 137 20.19 -25.73 -36.82
C PRO A 137 20.51 -26.34 -38.18
N VAL A 138 20.11 -27.60 -38.43
CA VAL A 138 20.38 -28.30 -39.68
C VAL A 138 19.47 -27.74 -40.78
N ALA A 139 18.19 -27.57 -40.48
CA ALA A 139 17.23 -26.97 -41.40
C ALA A 139 17.61 -25.53 -41.75
N LEU A 140 18.08 -24.74 -40.77
CA LEU A 140 18.57 -23.37 -40.99
C LEU A 140 19.83 -23.34 -41.87
N SER A 141 20.77 -24.26 -41.65
CA SER A 141 22.00 -24.36 -42.46
C SER A 141 21.69 -24.72 -43.92
N ALA A 142 20.68 -25.56 -44.16
CA ALA A 142 20.23 -25.91 -45.50
C ALA A 142 19.64 -24.71 -46.28
N LEU A 143 19.14 -23.67 -45.60
CA LEU A 143 18.70 -22.44 -46.25
C LEU A 143 19.88 -21.65 -46.84
N ALA A 144 21.04 -21.65 -46.17
CA ALA A 144 22.22 -20.89 -46.60
C ALA A 144 22.92 -21.53 -47.80
N SER A 145 22.86 -22.86 -47.91
CA SER A 145 23.52 -23.62 -48.99
C SER A 145 22.65 -23.83 -50.23
N ASN A 146 21.34 -23.53 -50.18
CA ASN A 146 20.40 -23.74 -51.28
C ASN A 146 19.64 -22.45 -51.66
N PRO A 147 19.96 -21.82 -52.82
CA PRO A 147 19.31 -20.59 -53.26
C PRO A 147 17.78 -20.68 -53.42
N GLN A 148 17.24 -21.84 -53.80
CA GLN A 148 15.79 -22.03 -53.93
C GLN A 148 15.11 -22.03 -52.55
N LEU A 149 15.71 -22.70 -51.56
CA LEU A 149 15.19 -22.69 -50.19
C LEU A 149 15.32 -21.30 -49.55
N ALA A 150 16.40 -20.58 -49.83
CA ALA A 150 16.58 -19.19 -49.39
C ALA A 150 15.46 -18.26 -49.90
N SER A 151 15.06 -18.39 -51.17
CA SER A 151 13.95 -17.62 -51.74
C SER A 151 12.61 -17.94 -51.07
N LYS A 152 12.29 -19.22 -50.88
CA LYS A 152 11.10 -19.66 -50.14
C LYS A 152 11.10 -19.17 -48.68
N ALA A 153 12.25 -19.17 -48.03
CA ALA A 153 12.40 -18.68 -46.66
C ALA A 153 12.20 -17.15 -46.57
N SER A 154 12.62 -16.41 -47.59
CA SER A 154 12.42 -14.97 -47.68
C SER A 154 10.93 -14.62 -47.81
N LEU A 155 10.18 -15.38 -48.62
CA LEU A 155 8.73 -15.26 -48.72
C LEU A 155 8.02 -15.62 -47.40
N ALA A 156 8.46 -16.71 -46.73
CA ALA A 156 7.93 -17.07 -45.40
C ALA A 156 8.20 -15.97 -44.37
N LYS A 157 9.40 -15.36 -44.36
CA LYS A 157 9.74 -14.26 -43.46
C LYS A 157 8.84 -13.05 -43.67
N ALA A 158 8.55 -12.69 -44.93
CA ALA A 158 7.60 -11.62 -45.23
C ALA A 158 6.18 -11.94 -44.73
N MET A 159 5.73 -13.20 -44.87
CA MET A 159 4.45 -13.66 -44.34
C MET A 159 4.39 -13.59 -42.81
N ILE A 160 5.42 -14.09 -42.11
CA ILE A 160 5.52 -14.02 -40.64
C ILE A 160 5.42 -12.57 -40.18
N SER A 161 6.19 -11.66 -40.79
CA SER A 161 6.18 -10.24 -40.45
C SER A 161 4.87 -9.52 -40.76
N SER A 162 4.04 -10.09 -41.65
CA SER A 162 2.72 -9.53 -41.99
C SER A 162 1.63 -9.88 -40.98
N VAL A 163 1.92 -10.72 -40.00
CA VAL A 163 0.98 -11.18 -38.97
C VAL A 163 1.32 -10.50 -37.65
N ARG A 164 0.32 -9.92 -37.00
CA ARG A 164 0.43 -9.44 -35.62
C ARG A 164 -0.68 -10.06 -34.80
N TYR A 165 -0.36 -10.39 -33.56
CA TYR A 165 -1.37 -10.85 -32.61
C TYR A 165 -1.07 -10.31 -31.22
N GLU A 166 -2.12 -9.93 -30.50
CA GLU A 166 -2.00 -9.32 -29.18
C GLU A 166 -3.29 -9.50 -28.37
N PHE A 167 -3.17 -9.29 -27.06
CA PHE A 167 -4.30 -9.08 -26.17
C PHE A 167 -4.43 -7.58 -25.89
N ASP A 168 -5.66 -7.09 -25.80
CA ASP A 168 -5.99 -5.73 -25.39
C ASP A 168 -5.56 -5.41 -23.95
N LYS A 169 -5.64 -6.39 -23.05
CA LYS A 169 -5.24 -6.26 -21.64
C LYS A 169 -4.65 -7.57 -21.12
N LYS A 170 -3.53 -7.49 -20.39
CA LYS A 170 -2.83 -8.65 -19.81
C LYS A 170 -2.60 -8.57 -18.30
N SER A 171 -2.89 -7.45 -17.66
CA SER A 171 -2.69 -7.20 -16.23
C SER A 171 -3.85 -6.38 -15.67
N GLU A 172 -3.93 -6.24 -14.33
CA GLU A 172 -5.00 -5.50 -13.65
C GLU A 172 -6.39 -6.08 -13.97
N LEU A 173 -6.45 -7.40 -14.14
CA LEU A 173 -7.66 -8.13 -14.48
C LEU A 173 -8.50 -8.39 -13.23
N LYS A 174 -9.82 -8.36 -13.38
CA LYS A 174 -10.78 -8.81 -12.36
C LYS A 174 -11.67 -9.93 -12.88
N ASN A 175 -12.22 -10.73 -11.98
CA ASN A 175 -13.20 -11.75 -12.34
C ASN A 175 -14.40 -11.10 -13.07
N GLY A 176 -14.78 -11.68 -14.21
CA GLY A 176 -15.84 -11.15 -15.08
C GLY A 176 -15.38 -10.17 -16.15
N ASP A 177 -14.12 -9.71 -16.15
CA ASP A 177 -13.56 -8.98 -17.28
C ASP A 177 -13.59 -9.84 -18.56
N GLU A 178 -13.64 -9.18 -19.71
CA GLU A 178 -13.47 -9.82 -21.02
C GLU A 178 -12.19 -9.26 -21.66
N VAL A 179 -11.29 -10.16 -22.05
CA VAL A 179 -10.04 -9.82 -22.74
C VAL A 179 -10.04 -10.37 -24.15
N THR A 180 -9.63 -9.56 -25.12
CA THR A 180 -9.74 -9.88 -26.55
C THR A 180 -8.38 -10.18 -27.14
N PHE A 181 -8.20 -11.41 -27.62
CA PHE A 181 -7.10 -11.76 -28.52
C PHE A 181 -7.43 -11.31 -29.94
N THR A 182 -6.60 -10.47 -30.52
CA THR A 182 -6.77 -9.96 -31.88
C THR A 182 -5.63 -10.44 -32.76
N VAL A 183 -5.96 -11.02 -33.92
CA VAL A 183 -5.03 -11.33 -35.01
C VAL A 183 -5.28 -10.36 -36.14
N THR A 184 -4.25 -9.61 -36.54
CA THR A 184 -4.28 -8.74 -37.71
C THR A 184 -3.28 -9.20 -38.75
N THR A 185 -3.58 -8.90 -40.01
CA THR A 185 -2.62 -9.09 -41.09
C THR A 185 -2.62 -7.94 -42.07
N THR A 186 -1.44 -7.58 -42.56
CA THR A 186 -1.23 -6.53 -43.57
C THR A 186 -1.10 -7.08 -45.00
N SER A 187 -1.19 -8.40 -45.18
CA SER A 187 -1.00 -9.06 -46.47
C SER A 187 -2.24 -9.85 -46.89
N GLN A 188 -2.66 -9.70 -48.15
CA GLN A 188 -3.70 -10.53 -48.75
C GLN A 188 -3.27 -12.01 -48.88
N ASN A 189 -1.95 -12.26 -48.88
CA ASN A 189 -1.37 -13.60 -48.95
C ASN A 189 -1.05 -14.19 -47.58
N SER A 190 -1.61 -13.64 -46.49
CA SER A 190 -1.35 -14.11 -45.12
C SER A 190 -1.62 -15.61 -44.94
N PRO A 191 -0.78 -16.33 -44.18
CA PRO A 191 -1.00 -17.73 -43.84
C PRO A 191 -2.08 -17.91 -42.75
N VAL A 192 -2.47 -16.82 -42.08
CA VAL A 192 -3.45 -16.84 -40.99
C VAL A 192 -4.58 -15.86 -41.25
N LYS A 193 -5.74 -16.16 -40.68
CA LYS A 193 -6.95 -15.34 -40.80
C LYS A 193 -6.87 -14.16 -39.82
N ALA A 194 -7.23 -12.96 -40.29
CA ALA A 194 -7.53 -11.85 -39.38
C ALA A 194 -8.83 -12.15 -38.61
N GLU A 195 -8.77 -12.14 -37.29
CA GLU A 195 -9.89 -12.54 -36.44
C GLU A 195 -9.71 -12.00 -35.02
N LYS A 196 -10.78 -12.08 -34.23
CA LYS A 196 -10.78 -11.75 -32.81
C LYS A 196 -11.42 -12.89 -32.02
N LYS A 197 -10.95 -13.12 -30.79
CA LYS A 197 -11.58 -14.03 -29.83
C LYS A 197 -11.48 -13.45 -28.43
N SER A 198 -12.61 -13.38 -27.78
CA SER A 198 -12.73 -12.96 -26.40
C SER A 198 -12.57 -14.13 -25.43
N PHE A 199 -11.99 -13.85 -24.27
CA PHE A 199 -11.88 -14.75 -23.13
C PHE A 199 -12.43 -14.04 -21.91
N LYS A 200 -13.31 -14.71 -21.18
CA LYS A 200 -13.81 -14.23 -19.90
C LYS A 200 -12.80 -14.57 -18.80
N VAL A 201 -12.45 -13.58 -18.00
CA VAL A 201 -11.56 -13.73 -16.85
C VAL A 201 -12.34 -14.40 -15.73
N GLU A 202 -11.87 -15.56 -15.29
CA GLU A 202 -12.47 -16.34 -14.22
C GLU A 202 -11.37 -16.91 -13.33
N THR A 203 -11.71 -17.36 -12.13
CA THR A 203 -10.84 -18.08 -11.19
C THR A 203 -9.72 -17.27 -10.52
N LEU A 204 -9.67 -15.94 -10.69
CA LEU A 204 -8.77 -15.10 -9.88
C LEU A 204 -9.16 -15.16 -8.41
N LYS A 205 -8.17 -15.15 -7.51
CA LYS A 205 -8.43 -15.14 -6.06
C LYS A 205 -9.05 -13.81 -5.66
N GLU A 206 -9.99 -13.82 -4.72
CA GLU A 206 -10.47 -12.58 -4.12
C GLU A 206 -9.53 -12.13 -3.01
N TYR A 207 -9.38 -10.82 -2.86
CA TYR A 207 -8.63 -10.26 -1.73
C TYR A 207 -9.42 -10.41 -0.43
N GLU A 208 -8.75 -10.84 0.64
CA GLU A 208 -9.31 -10.78 1.98
C GLU A 208 -9.45 -9.31 2.42
N LYS A 209 -10.60 -8.96 3.01
CA LYS A 209 -10.88 -7.60 3.46
C LYS A 209 -10.44 -7.41 4.92
N VAL A 210 -9.60 -6.41 5.16
CA VAL A 210 -9.21 -5.99 6.52
C VAL A 210 -10.13 -4.87 6.97
N SER A 211 -10.74 -5.02 8.15
CA SER A 211 -11.63 -4.03 8.75
C SER A 211 -10.86 -2.81 9.27
N LYS A 212 -11.53 -1.67 9.43
CA LYS A 212 -10.90 -0.48 10.05
C LYS A 212 -10.53 -0.74 11.52
N GLU A 213 -11.32 -1.55 12.22
CA GLU A 213 -11.09 -1.94 13.61
C GLU A 213 -9.80 -2.75 13.75
N ASP A 214 -9.52 -3.66 12.82
CA ASP A 214 -8.29 -4.44 12.84
C ASP A 214 -7.06 -3.59 12.49
N LEU A 215 -7.21 -2.61 11.59
CA LEU A 215 -6.14 -1.65 11.32
C LEU A 215 -5.84 -0.77 12.55
N LEU A 216 -6.88 -0.28 13.24
CA LEU A 216 -6.72 0.54 14.44
C LEU A 216 -6.16 -0.24 15.65
N LYS A 217 -6.30 -1.57 15.69
CA LYS A 217 -5.62 -2.39 16.71
C LYS A 217 -4.09 -2.43 16.52
N LEU A 218 -3.63 -2.33 15.27
CA LEU A 218 -2.20 -2.34 14.94
C LEU A 218 -1.55 -0.98 15.22
N THR A 219 -2.25 0.11 14.91
CA THR A 219 -1.82 1.48 15.23
C THR A 219 -2.96 2.23 15.93
N PRO A 220 -3.05 2.13 17.28
CA PRO A 220 -4.09 2.80 18.05
C PRO A 220 -3.93 4.31 17.95
N VAL A 221 -4.92 4.96 17.36
CA VAL A 221 -4.97 6.43 17.27
C VAL A 221 -5.60 6.97 18.55
N SER A 222 -4.92 7.93 19.19
CA SER A 222 -5.40 8.60 20.38
C SER A 222 -5.34 10.12 20.22
N PHE A 223 -5.91 10.83 21.19
CA PHE A 223 -5.93 12.28 21.21
C PHE A 223 -5.39 12.78 22.56
N GLU A 224 -4.62 13.86 22.50
CA GLU A 224 -3.91 14.40 23.65
C GLU A 224 -4.15 15.91 23.79
N GLY A 225 -4.02 16.40 25.01
CA GLY A 225 -4.20 17.82 25.34
C GLY A 225 -5.59 18.11 25.88
N PHE A 226 -6.05 19.34 25.65
CA PHE A 226 -7.30 19.85 26.19
C PHE A 226 -8.33 20.08 25.08
N ASN A 227 -9.61 20.05 25.43
CA ASN A 227 -10.71 20.27 24.50
C ASN A 227 -10.59 21.67 23.87
N GLY A 228 -10.47 21.72 22.55
CA GLY A 228 -10.19 22.94 21.81
C GLY A 228 -8.71 23.26 21.68
N TYR A 229 -7.81 22.48 22.26
CA TYR A 229 -6.36 22.56 22.09
C TYR A 229 -5.79 21.16 21.84
N GLY A 230 -6.63 20.26 21.34
CA GLY A 230 -6.30 18.86 21.16
C GLY A 230 -5.41 18.64 19.95
N ARG A 231 -4.64 17.57 20.03
CA ARG A 231 -3.82 17.05 18.92
C ARG A 231 -4.03 15.55 18.81
N VAL A 232 -3.85 15.06 17.59
CA VAL A 232 -3.80 13.62 17.32
C VAL A 232 -2.44 13.05 17.74
N SER A 233 -2.45 11.83 18.27
CA SER A 233 -1.27 11.06 18.61
C SER A 233 -1.38 9.70 17.91
N ILE A 234 -0.46 9.48 16.97
CA ILE A 234 -0.35 8.22 16.23
C ILE A 234 1.02 7.65 16.61
N PRO A 235 1.07 6.51 17.35
CA PRO A 235 2.33 5.97 17.80
C PRO A 235 3.17 5.51 16.61
N GLU A 236 4.43 5.95 16.58
CA GLU A 236 5.45 5.39 15.70
C GLU A 236 5.66 3.92 16.10
N THR A 237 5.47 3.00 15.17
CA THR A 237 5.75 1.58 15.44
C THR A 237 7.26 1.33 15.33
N LYS A 238 7.80 0.44 16.16
CA LYS A 238 9.25 0.12 16.20
C LYS A 238 9.82 -0.35 14.86
N ASP A 239 8.97 -0.74 13.92
CA ASP A 239 9.31 -1.22 12.59
C ASP A 239 9.07 -0.17 11.48
N GLU A 240 8.89 1.12 11.82
CA GLU A 240 8.73 2.25 10.88
C GLU A 240 7.60 2.11 9.84
N GLU A 241 6.60 1.26 10.09
CA GLU A 241 5.47 1.13 9.17
C GLU A 241 4.28 1.97 9.68
N ASP A 242 4.33 3.27 9.43
CA ASP A 242 3.19 4.16 9.60
C ASP A 242 2.02 3.66 8.74
N ILE A 243 0.99 3.09 9.37
CA ILE A 243 -0.20 2.58 8.67
C ILE A 243 -1.02 3.73 8.09
N PHE A 244 -1.11 4.84 8.85
CA PHE A 244 -2.02 5.94 8.57
C PHE A 244 -1.31 7.25 8.27
N THR A 245 -1.96 8.07 7.46
CA THR A 245 -1.77 9.52 7.39
C THR A 245 -3.12 10.19 7.65
N ILE A 246 -3.10 11.47 8.00
CA ILE A 246 -4.31 12.28 8.13
C ILE A 246 -4.56 12.95 6.77
N ASP A 247 -5.81 12.92 6.32
CA ASP A 247 -6.23 13.62 5.09
C ASP A 247 -6.24 15.13 5.33
N GLY A 248 -5.63 15.90 4.44
CA GLY A 248 -5.54 17.36 4.57
C GLY A 248 -4.38 17.82 5.46
N ASP A 249 -4.71 18.47 6.59
CA ASP A 249 -3.70 18.98 7.53
C ASP A 249 -2.99 17.81 8.20
N SER A 250 -1.70 17.64 7.91
CA SER A 250 -0.89 16.54 8.44
C SER A 250 -0.67 16.64 9.95
N ASN A 251 -1.02 17.77 10.58
CA ASN A 251 -0.93 17.97 12.01
C ASN A 251 -2.10 18.84 12.51
N PRO A 252 -3.32 18.30 12.54
CA PRO A 252 -4.49 19.08 12.96
C PRO A 252 -4.30 19.54 14.40
N LYS A 253 -4.37 20.86 14.59
CA LYS A 253 -4.33 21.52 15.88
C LYS A 253 -5.74 21.91 16.30
N ASP A 254 -5.89 22.27 17.57
CA ASP A 254 -7.13 22.83 18.11
C ASP A 254 -8.33 21.88 18.09
N LEU A 255 -8.07 20.57 18.05
CA LEU A 255 -9.12 19.55 18.05
C LEU A 255 -9.99 19.64 19.31
N LYS A 256 -11.28 19.35 19.15
CA LYS A 256 -12.29 19.31 20.20
C LYS A 256 -12.93 17.94 20.30
N ASN A 257 -13.39 17.58 21.50
CA ASN A 257 -14.22 16.40 21.70
C ASN A 257 -15.47 16.52 20.81
N GLY A 258 -15.72 15.50 20.00
CA GLY A 258 -16.81 15.48 19.02
C GLY A 258 -16.44 15.94 17.61
N ASP A 259 -15.24 16.48 17.39
CA ASP A 259 -14.70 16.63 16.03
C ASP A 259 -14.44 15.25 15.39
N SER A 260 -14.22 15.20 14.08
CA SER A 260 -13.79 14.00 13.35
C SER A 260 -12.51 14.29 12.59
N ILE A 261 -11.55 13.37 12.64
CA ILE A 261 -10.40 13.35 11.74
C ILE A 261 -10.57 12.25 10.70
N LYS A 262 -10.06 12.46 9.49
CA LYS A 262 -10.08 11.45 8.43
C LYS A 262 -8.70 10.82 8.29
N LEU A 263 -8.61 9.53 8.55
CA LEU A 263 -7.41 8.73 8.35
C LEU A 263 -7.40 8.11 6.96
N VAL A 264 -6.21 8.03 6.37
CA VAL A 264 -5.96 7.40 5.07
C VAL A 264 -4.89 6.34 5.26
N VAL A 265 -5.16 5.13 4.78
CA VAL A 265 -4.17 4.04 4.76
C VAL A 265 -3.08 4.39 3.75
N ARG A 266 -1.82 4.44 4.18
CA ARG A 266 -0.71 4.84 3.32
C ARG A 266 -0.47 3.82 2.19
N ASP A 267 -0.05 4.32 1.02
CA ASP A 267 0.21 3.49 -0.17
C ASP A 267 1.23 2.38 0.09
N TYR A 268 2.25 2.66 0.90
CA TYR A 268 3.24 1.66 1.31
C TYR A 268 2.56 0.45 1.97
N TYR A 269 1.68 0.71 2.95
CA TYR A 269 0.96 -0.34 3.66
C TYR A 269 -0.08 -1.05 2.78
N LEU A 270 -0.74 -0.31 1.87
CA LEU A 270 -1.61 -0.91 0.84
C LEU A 270 -0.86 -1.93 -0.02
N ASN A 271 0.37 -1.61 -0.42
CA ASN A 271 1.20 -2.52 -1.22
C ASN A 271 1.65 -3.74 -0.41
N LYS A 272 1.92 -3.59 0.88
CA LYS A 272 2.21 -4.71 1.79
C LYS A 272 1.01 -5.65 1.89
N LEU A 273 -0.17 -5.13 2.21
CA LEU A 273 -1.41 -5.92 2.28
C LEU A 273 -1.67 -6.69 0.98
N LYS A 274 -1.52 -6.04 -0.18
CA LYS A 274 -1.72 -6.69 -1.48
C LYS A 274 -0.80 -7.89 -1.71
N LYS A 275 0.45 -7.85 -1.24
CA LYS A 275 1.38 -9.00 -1.33
C LYS A 275 0.94 -10.16 -0.44
N GLU A 276 0.26 -9.86 0.66
CA GLU A 276 -0.30 -10.84 1.59
C GLU A 276 -1.69 -11.37 1.15
N GLY A 277 -2.21 -10.93 0.00
CA GLY A 277 -3.55 -11.29 -0.45
C GLY A 277 -4.68 -10.59 0.30
N LYS A 278 -4.38 -9.43 0.88
CA LYS A 278 -5.31 -8.59 1.65
C LYS A 278 -5.49 -7.21 1.02
N VAL A 279 -6.63 -6.58 1.28
CA VAL A 279 -6.87 -5.15 1.03
C VAL A 279 -7.74 -4.60 2.15
N PRO A 280 -7.63 -3.31 2.51
CA PRO A 280 -8.55 -2.73 3.46
C PRO A 280 -9.97 -2.68 2.85
N ALA A 281 -10.99 -2.83 3.70
CA ALA A 281 -12.38 -2.62 3.31
C ALA A 281 -12.61 -1.17 2.84
N GLU A 282 -11.99 -0.21 3.55
CA GLU A 282 -12.01 1.21 3.24
C GLU A 282 -10.57 1.75 3.26
N LYS A 283 -10.16 2.48 2.22
CA LYS A 283 -8.82 3.09 2.16
C LYS A 283 -8.70 4.35 3.03
N SER A 284 -9.82 4.91 3.44
CA SER A 284 -9.90 6.06 4.32
C SER A 284 -11.18 6.01 5.14
N PHE A 285 -11.12 6.43 6.40
CA PHE A 285 -12.27 6.42 7.30
C PHE A 285 -12.16 7.53 8.35
N GLU A 286 -13.29 7.94 8.91
CA GLU A 286 -13.34 8.93 9.97
C GLU A 286 -13.15 8.30 11.36
N VAL A 287 -12.44 9.02 12.22
CA VAL A 287 -12.25 8.69 13.63
C VAL A 287 -12.72 9.89 14.47
N PRO A 288 -13.68 9.70 15.39
CA PRO A 288 -14.14 10.77 16.26
C PRO A 288 -13.07 11.11 17.30
N VAL A 289 -12.85 12.41 17.48
CA VAL A 289 -12.00 12.96 18.53
C VAL A 289 -12.70 12.79 19.87
N SER A 290 -12.03 12.11 20.79
CA SER A 290 -12.53 11.87 22.14
C SER A 290 -11.38 11.73 23.15
N GLY A 291 -11.69 11.92 24.43
CA GLY A 291 -10.73 11.76 25.52
C GLY A 291 -9.84 12.98 25.78
N LEU A 292 -10.10 14.12 25.12
CA LEU A 292 -9.44 15.39 25.47
C LEU A 292 -9.96 15.90 26.81
N LYS A 293 -9.05 16.40 27.67
CA LYS A 293 -9.40 16.97 28.98
C LYS A 293 -10.12 18.30 28.82
N GLU A 294 -11.07 18.64 29.68
CA GLU A 294 -11.69 19.97 29.64
C GLU A 294 -10.71 21.03 30.18
N VAL A 295 -10.71 22.24 29.59
CA VAL A 295 -9.84 23.35 30.05
C VAL A 295 -10.07 23.68 31.53
N SER A 296 -11.29 23.47 32.03
CA SER A 296 -11.64 23.63 33.44
C SER A 296 -10.90 22.68 34.39
N GLU A 297 -10.26 21.63 33.88
CA GLU A 297 -9.45 20.70 34.68
C GLU A 297 -8.07 21.28 35.05
N ILE A 298 -7.68 22.42 34.47
CA ILE A 298 -6.47 23.15 34.84
C ILE A 298 -6.73 23.91 36.15
N LYS A 299 -6.11 23.48 37.24
CA LYS A 299 -6.54 23.84 38.61
C LYS A 299 -6.26 25.30 38.98
N GLU A 300 -5.08 25.82 38.67
CA GLU A 300 -4.59 27.10 39.20
C GLU A 300 -4.83 28.32 38.28
N LEU A 301 -5.67 28.21 37.23
CA LEU A 301 -5.93 29.33 36.30
C LEU A 301 -6.38 30.61 37.00
N LYS A 302 -7.24 30.50 38.03
CA LYS A 302 -7.73 31.67 38.80
C LYS A 302 -6.62 32.36 39.58
N ASP A 303 -5.68 31.60 40.15
CA ASP A 303 -4.55 32.15 40.91
C ASP A 303 -3.56 32.86 39.99
N ILE A 304 -3.36 32.34 38.78
CA ILE A 304 -2.56 32.99 37.73
C ILE A 304 -3.19 34.32 37.32
N LEU A 305 -4.51 34.36 37.07
CA LEU A 305 -5.20 35.62 36.74
C LEU A 305 -5.05 36.68 37.82
N LYS A 306 -5.12 36.27 39.09
CA LYS A 306 -4.87 37.19 40.22
C LYS A 306 -3.42 37.69 40.22
N LYS A 307 -2.43 36.83 39.99
CA LYS A 307 -1.03 37.24 39.85
C LYS A 307 -0.82 38.20 38.68
N ILE A 308 -1.51 38.03 37.56
CA ILE A 308 -1.47 38.95 36.42
C ILE A 308 -2.01 40.33 36.82
N ASP A 309 -3.14 40.39 37.53
CA ASP A 309 -3.73 41.64 38.03
C ASP A 309 -2.84 42.35 39.07
N ASP A 310 -2.28 41.61 40.02
CA ASP A 310 -1.31 42.16 40.99
C ASP A 310 -0.06 42.70 40.27
N TYR A 311 0.43 41.96 39.26
CA TYR A 311 1.58 42.37 38.47
C TYR A 311 1.30 43.62 37.64
N SER A 312 0.15 43.71 36.95
CA SER A 312 -0.22 44.87 36.14
C SER A 312 -0.32 46.15 36.99
N LYS A 313 -0.90 46.06 38.20
CA LYS A 313 -0.93 47.17 39.17
C LYS A 313 0.46 47.53 39.67
N SER A 314 1.34 46.54 39.85
CA SER A 314 2.70 46.78 40.34
C SER A 314 3.59 47.53 39.34
N GLU A 315 3.36 47.33 38.04
CA GLU A 315 4.07 48.03 36.95
C GLU A 315 3.53 49.44 36.72
N ASN A 316 2.26 49.69 37.07
CA ASN A 316 1.58 50.96 36.87
C ASN A 316 1.27 51.64 38.21
N LYS A 317 2.31 51.86 39.02
CA LYS A 317 2.17 52.49 40.34
C LYS A 317 2.00 54.00 40.20
N ASN A 318 1.05 54.54 40.96
CA ASN A 318 0.90 55.98 41.11
C ASN A 318 2.14 56.60 41.77
N SER A 319 2.51 57.79 41.33
CA SER A 319 3.59 58.59 41.87
C SER A 319 3.11 60.04 42.08
N SER A 320 4.00 60.91 42.53
CA SER A 320 3.72 62.36 42.60
C SER A 320 3.55 63.01 41.22
N SER A 321 4.03 62.37 40.15
CA SER A 321 4.00 62.92 38.79
C SER A 321 2.91 62.33 37.91
N SER A 322 2.44 61.10 38.20
CA SER A 322 1.51 60.36 37.36
C SER A 322 0.59 59.47 38.18
N SER A 323 -0.65 59.30 37.72
CA SER A 323 -1.60 58.30 38.23
C SER A 323 -2.08 57.40 37.09
N TYR A 324 -2.36 56.14 37.39
CA TYR A 324 -2.74 55.12 36.41
C TYR A 324 -4.10 54.52 36.74
N THR A 325 -4.94 54.36 35.72
CA THR A 325 -6.18 53.58 35.77
C THR A 325 -6.06 52.40 34.81
N LEU A 326 -6.37 51.20 35.29
CA LEU A 326 -6.32 49.96 34.52
C LEU A 326 -7.74 49.40 34.37
N GLU A 327 -8.17 49.18 33.14
CA GLU A 327 -9.47 48.59 32.82
C GLU A 327 -9.23 47.27 32.06
N PRO A 328 -9.50 46.09 32.64
CA PRO A 328 -9.34 44.82 31.93
C PRO A 328 -10.31 44.76 30.75
N GLN A 329 -9.82 44.32 29.59
CA GLN A 329 -10.58 44.27 28.34
C GLN A 329 -10.95 42.83 27.97
N VAL A 330 -9.96 41.94 27.89
CA VAL A 330 -10.16 40.55 27.49
C VAL A 330 -9.06 39.66 28.07
N THR A 331 -9.38 38.39 28.28
CA THR A 331 -8.45 37.37 28.75
C THR A 331 -8.24 36.34 27.66
N PHE A 332 -7.00 35.93 27.44
CA PHE A 332 -6.60 34.94 26.46
C PHE A 332 -5.89 33.77 27.12
N LEU A 333 -6.21 32.55 26.69
CA LEU A 333 -5.52 31.31 27.06
C LEU A 333 -4.91 30.67 25.81
N GLY A 334 -3.64 30.32 25.91
CA GLY A 334 -2.93 29.43 24.98
C GLY A 334 -2.53 28.16 25.71
N VAL A 335 -2.70 27.02 25.05
CA VAL A 335 -2.22 25.71 25.53
C VAL A 335 -1.34 25.10 24.44
N PHE A 336 -0.13 24.71 24.81
CA PHE A 336 0.92 24.29 23.90
C PHE A 336 1.54 22.97 24.35
N SER A 337 2.05 22.18 23.43
CA SER A 337 2.81 20.97 23.77
C SER A 337 4.09 21.32 24.51
N SER A 338 4.44 20.54 25.53
CA SER A 338 5.72 20.65 26.24
C SER A 338 6.75 19.71 25.62
N SER A 339 7.99 20.17 25.46
CA SER A 339 9.15 19.29 25.21
C SER A 339 9.77 18.75 26.50
N ASP A 340 9.46 19.36 27.64
CA ASP A 340 9.89 18.89 28.95
C ASP A 340 8.96 17.78 29.42
N SER A 341 9.52 16.58 29.61
CA SER A 341 8.82 15.38 30.08
C SER A 341 8.14 15.53 31.45
N ALA A 342 8.51 16.53 32.25
CA ALA A 342 7.85 16.84 33.52
C ALA A 342 6.45 17.42 33.34
N TYR A 343 6.15 18.01 32.17
CA TYR A 343 4.88 18.65 31.86
C TYR A 343 4.22 17.99 30.67
N GLU A 344 2.90 17.87 30.73
CA GLU A 344 2.09 17.40 29.61
C GLU A 344 1.90 18.52 28.58
N ASN A 345 1.71 19.75 29.06
CA ASN A 345 1.49 20.94 28.24
C ASN A 345 2.13 22.16 28.93
N ILE A 346 2.27 23.25 28.19
CA ILE A 346 2.57 24.59 28.69
C ILE A 346 1.32 25.44 28.48
N ILE A 347 0.94 26.20 29.49
CA ILE A 347 -0.12 27.21 29.37
C ILE A 347 0.48 28.59 29.34
N SER A 348 -0.18 29.50 28.63
CA SER A 348 0.06 30.93 28.70
C SER A 348 -1.27 31.64 28.87
N LEU A 349 -1.37 32.46 29.91
CA LEU A 349 -2.57 33.20 30.24
C LEU A 349 -2.24 34.69 30.21
N SER A 350 -3.07 35.48 29.52
CA SER A 350 -2.86 36.90 29.32
C SER A 350 -4.13 37.70 29.59
N ILE A 351 -4.00 38.86 30.22
CA ILE A 351 -5.07 39.86 30.34
C ILE A 351 -4.63 41.12 29.60
N LEU A 352 -5.46 41.57 28.66
CA LEU A 352 -5.29 42.87 28.01
C LEU A 352 -5.91 43.95 28.89
N TYR A 353 -5.12 44.97 29.23
CA TYR A 353 -5.60 46.14 29.96
C TYR A 353 -5.58 47.37 29.06
N LYS A 354 -6.62 48.19 29.17
CA LYS A 354 -6.54 49.60 28.80
C LYS A 354 -5.90 50.35 29.97
N VAL A 355 -4.79 51.01 29.70
CA VAL A 355 -4.01 51.76 30.68
C VAL A 355 -4.15 53.23 30.35
N THR A 356 -4.67 54.01 31.29
CA THR A 356 -4.74 55.47 31.19
C THR A 356 -3.81 56.11 32.22
N GLU A 357 -2.74 56.76 31.75
CA GLU A 357 -1.87 57.59 32.56
C GLU A 357 -2.44 59.01 32.61
N THR A 358 -2.61 59.57 33.81
CA THR A 358 -2.92 60.99 34.02
C THR A 358 -1.73 61.65 34.70
N LYS A 359 -1.11 62.61 34.01
CA LYS A 359 0.07 63.35 34.50
C LYS A 359 -0.35 64.51 35.40
N SER A 360 0.61 65.04 36.17
CA SER A 360 0.38 66.14 37.11
C SER A 360 -0.14 67.44 36.47
N ASP A 361 0.11 67.64 35.17
CA ASP A 361 -0.42 68.76 34.39
C ASP A 361 -1.87 68.53 33.90
N GLY A 362 -2.46 67.38 34.24
CA GLY A 362 -3.81 66.97 33.83
C GLY A 362 -3.88 66.32 32.45
N SER A 363 -2.77 66.22 31.71
CA SER A 363 -2.73 65.51 30.43
C SER A 363 -2.95 64.02 30.63
N LYS A 364 -3.59 63.39 29.65
CA LYS A 364 -3.91 61.96 29.66
C LYS A 364 -3.33 61.27 28.44
N ASP A 365 -2.68 60.14 28.68
CA ASP A 365 -2.28 59.20 27.65
C ASP A 365 -3.02 57.89 27.84
N THR A 366 -3.37 57.20 26.76
CA THR A 366 -4.06 55.91 26.83
C THR A 366 -3.50 54.94 25.80
N HIS A 367 -3.14 53.75 26.28
CA HIS A 367 -2.67 52.65 25.48
C HIS A 367 -3.22 51.33 26.02
N TYR A 368 -3.10 50.29 25.21
CA TYR A 368 -3.42 48.92 25.56
C TYR A 368 -2.13 48.13 25.74
N LYS A 369 -2.09 47.33 26.80
CA LYS A 369 -0.93 46.50 27.13
C LYS A 369 -1.40 45.15 27.67
N ASP A 370 -0.74 44.08 27.24
CA ASP A 370 -0.96 42.76 27.81
C ASP A 370 -0.06 42.50 29.02
N TYR A 371 -0.58 41.72 29.95
CA TYR A 371 0.15 41.20 31.08
C TYR A 371 -0.12 39.71 31.14
N SER A 372 0.95 38.91 31.18
CA SER A 372 0.84 37.47 30.99
C SER A 372 1.83 36.68 31.83
N TYR A 373 1.41 35.45 32.16
CA TYR A 373 2.26 34.42 32.74
C TYR A 373 2.15 33.13 31.94
N ALA A 374 3.25 32.37 31.88
CA ALA A 374 3.29 31.02 31.33
C ALA A 374 3.88 30.04 32.35
N ALA A 375 3.43 28.79 32.31
CA ALA A 375 3.95 27.71 33.14
C ALA A 375 3.59 26.33 32.59
N GLY A 376 4.35 25.32 33.00
CA GLY A 376 4.07 23.92 32.69
C GLY A 376 2.86 23.38 33.46
N VAL A 377 2.08 22.52 32.82
CA VAL A 377 0.93 21.80 33.39
C VAL A 377 1.28 20.32 33.49
N LYS A 378 1.15 19.76 34.68
CA LYS A 378 1.40 18.36 34.98
C LYS A 378 0.22 17.48 34.55
N LYS A 379 0.43 16.17 34.51
CA LYS A 379 -0.58 15.19 34.08
C LYS A 379 -1.90 15.27 34.85
N ASP A 380 -1.85 15.65 36.12
CA ASP A 380 -3.01 15.78 36.99
C ASP A 380 -3.74 17.13 36.86
N GLY A 381 -3.34 17.98 35.92
CA GLY A 381 -3.91 19.31 35.68
C GLY A 381 -3.34 20.41 36.58
N SER A 382 -2.40 20.10 37.48
CA SER A 382 -1.74 21.14 38.30
C SER A 382 -0.71 21.93 37.51
N VAL A 383 -0.67 23.25 37.72
CA VAL A 383 0.29 24.17 37.14
C VAL A 383 1.51 24.28 38.04
N ASP A 384 2.71 24.33 37.46
CA ASP A 384 3.94 24.58 38.19
C ASP A 384 4.09 26.06 38.56
N MET A 385 3.44 26.44 39.66
CA MET A 385 3.38 27.83 40.12
C MET A 385 4.74 28.40 40.54
N ASP A 386 5.71 27.55 40.87
CA ASP A 386 7.07 27.97 41.24
C ASP A 386 7.90 28.38 40.01
N LYS A 387 7.50 27.93 38.81
CA LYS A 387 8.14 28.26 37.54
C LYS A 387 7.28 29.17 36.65
N LEU A 388 6.48 30.04 37.26
CA LEU A 388 5.74 31.06 36.51
C LEU A 388 6.69 32.05 35.86
N GLU A 389 6.65 32.12 34.53
CA GLU A 389 7.44 33.04 33.73
C GLU A 389 6.57 34.16 33.18
N LYS A 390 7.06 35.40 33.26
CA LYS A 390 6.39 36.56 32.65
C LYS A 390 6.50 36.46 31.13
N GLY A 391 5.41 36.69 30.42
CA GLY A 391 5.42 36.74 28.97
C GLY A 391 6.11 38.00 28.42
N GLN A 392 6.28 38.04 27.10
CA GLN A 392 6.73 39.23 26.38
C GLN A 392 5.54 40.17 26.18
N PHE A 393 5.64 41.41 26.64
CA PHE A 393 4.54 42.37 26.59
C PHE A 393 4.55 43.18 25.30
N LYS A 394 3.38 43.33 24.71
CA LYS A 394 3.08 44.21 23.59
C LYS A 394 2.24 45.39 24.08
N THR A 395 2.63 46.58 23.66
CA THR A 395 1.90 47.84 23.92
C THR A 395 1.51 48.46 22.60
N THR A 396 0.26 48.93 22.49
CA THR A 396 -0.28 49.58 21.28
C THR A 396 -1.39 50.55 21.67
N THR A 397 -1.73 51.50 20.80
CA THR A 397 -2.91 52.36 20.96
C THR A 397 -4.17 51.74 20.37
N ASP A 398 -4.07 50.59 19.69
CA ASP A 398 -5.17 49.87 19.05
C ASP A 398 -5.43 48.50 19.72
N LEU A 399 -6.58 48.37 20.38
CA LEU A 399 -7.00 47.12 21.02
C LEU A 399 -7.14 45.97 20.02
N GLU A 400 -7.61 46.24 18.80
CA GLU A 400 -7.86 45.20 17.80
C GLU A 400 -6.54 44.64 17.25
N GLU A 401 -5.49 45.47 17.17
CA GLU A 401 -4.14 45.01 16.84
C GLU A 401 -3.63 44.00 17.88
N LEU A 402 -3.91 44.25 19.16
CA LEU A 402 -3.50 43.35 20.24
C LEU A 402 -4.34 42.07 20.25
N LYS A 403 -5.66 42.14 20.06
CA LYS A 403 -6.52 40.94 19.90
C LYS A 403 -6.10 40.08 18.70
N SER A 404 -5.76 40.70 17.59
CA SER A 404 -5.30 40.00 16.39
C SER A 404 -3.96 39.29 16.63
N TYR A 405 -3.06 39.89 17.42
CA TYR A 405 -1.79 39.26 17.79
C TYR A 405 -1.99 37.95 18.56
N PHE A 406 -2.91 37.94 19.54
CA PHE A 406 -3.22 36.73 20.31
C PHE A 406 -3.94 35.68 19.44
N SER A 407 -4.92 36.10 18.65
CA SER A 407 -5.68 35.21 17.76
C SER A 407 -4.78 34.51 16.72
N GLY A 408 -3.75 35.20 16.22
CA GLY A 408 -2.77 34.62 15.29
C GLY A 408 -1.74 33.68 15.94
N SER A 409 -1.71 33.58 17.27
CA SER A 409 -0.68 32.84 18.03
C SER A 409 -1.23 31.63 18.80
N ASN A 410 -2.36 31.05 18.34
CA ASN A 410 -3.08 29.94 18.99
C ASN A 410 -3.62 30.26 20.41
N PHE A 411 -3.84 31.54 20.71
CA PHE A 411 -4.59 31.92 21.90
C PHE A 411 -6.07 32.05 21.58
N LYS A 412 -6.91 31.74 22.57
CA LYS A 412 -8.38 31.87 22.47
C LYS A 412 -8.88 32.69 23.63
N GLU A 413 -9.95 33.45 23.39
CA GLU A 413 -10.62 34.18 24.46
C GLU A 413 -11.07 33.20 25.55
N TYR A 414 -10.63 33.46 26.77
CA TYR A 414 -10.95 32.67 27.94
C TYR A 414 -12.01 33.39 28.75
N LYS A 415 -13.12 32.71 28.98
CA LYS A 415 -14.22 33.18 29.84
C LYS A 415 -14.18 32.36 31.13
N GLN A 416 -14.14 33.07 32.26
CA GLN A 416 -14.10 32.47 33.60
C GLN A 416 -15.36 31.69 33.95
#